data_AF-A0A1H3PAT2-F1
#
_entry.id   AF-A0A1H3PAT2-F1
#
_cell.length_a   1.000
_cell.length_b   1.000
_cell.length_c   1.000
_cell.angle_alpha   90.00
_cell.angle_beta   90.00
_cell.angle_gamma   90.00
#
_symmetry.space_group_name_H-M   'P 1'
#
loop_
_entity.id
_entity.type
_entity.pdbx_description
1 polymer ?
#
loop_
_entity_poly.entity_id
_entity_poly.type
_entity_poly.pdbx_seq_one_letter_code
_entity_poly.pdbx_strand_id
1 'polypeptide(L)' 'MVKAALRLLTKKFGPLSEPVRKKIQELDAATLEVMIDQVMDYQSLDDVKKYLM' A
#
# COMPACT_ATOMS: atom_id res chain seq x y z
N MET A 1 -5.52 1.03 -10.21
CA MET A 1 -4.32 1.32 -9.39
C MET A 1 -4.15 0.38 -8.20
N VAL A 2 -5.23 0.02 -7.48
CA VAL A 2 -5.22 -0.95 -6.36
C VAL A 2 -4.35 -2.19 -6.59
N LYS A 3 -4.54 -2.91 -7.71
CA LYS A 3 -3.75 -4.12 -8.04
C LYS A 3 -2.25 -3.83 -8.14
N ALA A 4 -1.85 -2.67 -8.67
CA ALA A 4 -0.46 -2.28 -8.81
C ALA A 4 0.15 -1.97 -7.43
N ALA A 5 -0.54 -1.17 -6.61
CA ALA A 5 -0.13 -0.87 -5.24
C ALA A 5 0.05 -2.16 -4.41
N LEU A 6 -0.96 -3.05 -4.40
CA LEU A 6 -0.88 -4.32 -3.69
C LEU A 6 0.29 -5.19 -4.17
N ARG A 7 0.55 -5.23 -5.49
CA ARG A 7 1.67 -6.00 -6.05
C ARG A 7 3.02 -5.41 -5.64
N LEU A 8 3.20 -4.10 -5.68
CA LEU A 8 4.45 -3.43 -5.31
C LEU A 8 4.74 -3.57 -3.82
N LEU A 9 3.73 -3.33 -2.98
CA LEU A 9 3.82 -3.52 -1.54
C LEU A 9 4.11 -4.97 -1.16
N THR A 10 3.48 -5.93 -1.84
CA THR A 10 3.76 -7.36 -1.62
C THR A 10 5.19 -7.72 -2.03
N LYS A 11 5.71 -7.14 -3.13
CA LYS A 11 7.10 -7.36 -3.55
C LYS A 11 8.11 -6.81 -2.55
N LYS A 12 7.82 -5.65 -1.95
CA LYS A 12 8.73 -4.98 -1.03
C LYS A 12 8.73 -5.56 0.38
N PHE A 13 7.54 -5.81 0.93
CA PHE A 13 7.36 -6.19 2.33
C PHE A 13 6.95 -7.66 2.52
N GLY A 14 6.80 -8.41 1.44
CA GLY A 14 6.25 -9.76 1.46
C GLY A 14 4.72 -9.77 1.55
N PRO A 15 4.10 -10.95 1.79
CA PRO A 15 2.66 -11.06 1.86
C PRO A 15 2.03 -10.14 2.90
N LEU A 16 1.17 -9.22 2.44
CA LEU A 16 0.38 -8.36 3.32
C LEU A 16 -0.72 -9.16 4.04
N SER A 17 -1.06 -8.75 5.26
CA SER A 17 -2.21 -9.32 5.97
C SER A 17 -3.53 -8.94 5.30
N GLU A 18 -4.55 -9.79 5.44
CA GLU A 18 -5.87 -9.55 4.85
C GLU A 18 -6.49 -8.19 5.25
N PRO A 19 -6.42 -7.73 6.52
CA PRO A 19 -6.94 -6.42 6.89
C PRO A 19 -6.26 -5.26 6.15
N VAL A 20 -4.94 -5.34 5.95
CA VAL A 20 -4.18 -4.32 5.21
C VAL A 20 -4.60 -4.31 3.74
N ARG A 21 -4.79 -5.49 3.13
CA ARG A 21 -5.24 -5.59 1.73
C ARG A 21 -6.63 -5.00 1.54
N LYS A 22 -7.58 -5.27 2.45
CA LYS A 22 -8.95 -4.73 2.40
C LYS A 22 -8.95 -3.20 2.46
N LYS A 23 -8.24 -2.62 3.43
CA LYS A 23 -8.13 -1.17 3.54
C LYS A 23 -7.53 -0.52 2.28
N ILE A 24 -6.50 -1.12 1.69
CA ILE A 24 -5.92 -0.62 0.42
C ILE A 24 -6.93 -0.68 -0.74
N GLN A 25 -7.86 -1.63 -0.75
CA GLN A 25 -8.91 -1.71 -1.78
C GLN A 25 -9.96 -0.60 -1.65
N GLU A 26 -10.11 -0.02 -0.46
CA GLU A 26 -11.07 1.04 -0.15
C GLU A 26 -10.50 2.45 -0.37
N LEU A 27 -9.19 2.57 -0.60
CA LEU A 27 -8.53 3.86 -0.84
C LEU A 27 -8.94 4.49 -2.17
N ASP A 28 -9.01 5.82 -2.17
CA ASP A 28 -9.20 6.58 -3.39
C ASP A 28 -7.97 6.52 -4.33
N ALA A 29 -8.21 6.96 -5.56
CA ALA A 29 -7.22 6.96 -6.62
C ALA A 29 -5.95 7.77 -6.27
N ALA A 30 -6.11 8.94 -5.65
CA ALA A 30 -5.01 9.86 -5.36
C ALA A 30 -4.08 9.29 -4.28
N THR A 31 -4.66 8.70 -3.24
CA THR A 31 -3.91 8.04 -2.17
C THR A 31 -3.12 6.85 -2.72
N LEU A 32 -3.74 6.05 -3.59
CA LEU A 32 -3.06 4.92 -4.23
C LEU A 32 -1.90 5.34 -5.14
N GLU A 33 -2.02 6.48 -5.81
CA GLU A 33 -0.97 7.05 -6.66
C GLU A 33 0.24 7.47 -5.82
N VAL A 34 0.02 8.24 -4.75
CA VAL A 34 1.07 8.61 -3.77
C VAL A 34 1.75 7.36 -3.21
N MET A 35 0.96 6.34 -2.87
CA MET A 35 1.50 5.08 -2.36
C MET A 35 2.36 4.32 -3.35
N ILE A 36 2.05 4.39 -4.64
CA ILE A 36 2.84 3.76 -5.70
C ILE A 36 4.14 4.54 -5.91
N ASP A 37 4.08 5.87 -5.96
CA ASP A 37 5.24 6.71 -6.19
C ASP A 37 6.27 6.62 -5.05
N GLN A 38 5.80 6.58 -3.81
CA GLN A 38 6.65 6.55 -2.62
C GLN A 38 7.03 5.13 -2.15
N VAL A 39 6.56 4.07 -2.85
CA VAL A 39 6.73 2.69 -2.37
C VAL A 39 8.19 2.32 -2.12
N MET A 40 9.11 2.88 -2.90
CA MET A 40 10.54 2.62 -2.78
C MET A 40 11.18 3.30 -1.57
N ASP A 41 10.57 4.36 -1.04
CA ASP A 41 11.09 5.13 0.10
C ASP A 41 10.59 4.60 1.45
N TYR A 42 9.47 3.87 1.47
CA TYR A 42 8.92 3.27 2.69
C TYR A 42 9.92 2.32 3.36
N GLN A 43 10.15 2.50 4.65
CA GLN A 43 11.09 1.68 5.42
C GLN A 43 10.39 0.45 6.01
N SER A 44 9.09 0.57 6.32
CA SER A 44 8.30 -0.53 6.87
C SER A 44 6.83 -0.45 6.44
N LEU A 45 6.06 -1.48 6.78
CA LEU A 45 4.60 -1.45 6.62
C LEU A 45 3.92 -0.37 7.47
N ASP A 46 4.59 0.21 8.47
CA ASP A 46 3.99 1.30 9.24
C ASP A 46 3.88 2.58 8.44
N ASP A 47 4.77 2.82 7.46
CA ASP A 47 4.65 3.94 6.52
C ASP A 47 3.40 3.80 5.64
N VAL A 48 3.06 2.56 5.27
CA VAL A 48 1.85 2.24 4.52
C VAL A 48 0.60 2.44 5.38
N LYS A 49 0.66 2.03 6.65
CA LYS A 49 -0.49 2.13 7.58
C LYS A 49 -0.92 3.57 7.86
N LYS A 50 -0.05 4.57 7.67
CA LYS A 50 -0.40 6.00 7.79
C LYS A 50 -1.56 6.41 6.87
N TYR A 51 -1.72 5.71 5.75
CA TYR A 51 -2.78 5.96 4.77
C TYR A 51 -4.06 5.13 5.03
N LEU A 52 -4.02 4.22 6.00
CA LEU A 52 -5.10 3.27 6.27
C LEU A 52 -5.91 3.65 7.53
N MET A 53 -5.72 4.86 8.05
CA MET A 53 -6.40 5.39 9.24
C MET A 53 -7.60 6.26 8.85
#